data_AF-A0A6H1ZGH5-F1
#
_entry.id   AF-A0A6H1ZGH5-F1
#
_cell.length_a   1.000
_cell.length_b   1.000
_cell.length_c   1.000
_cell.angle_alpha   90.00
_cell.angle_beta   90.00
_cell.angle_gamma   90.00
#
_symmetry.space_group_name_H-M   'P 1'
#
loop_
_entity.id
_entity.type
_entity.pdbx_description
1 polymer ?
#
loop_
_entity_poly.entity_id
_entity_poly.type
_entity_poly.pdbx_seq_one_letter_code
_entity_poly.pdbx_strand_id
1 'polypeptide(L)'
;MASKKVLQIFDDLIELHKAKDADYAGGDALSNFRVAEKFGVPAWKGAAIRMADKWSRFVSLMGVEGPRVKEESIDDTLKDLAVYAIIVLALRGERKEDIAL
;
A
#
# COMPACT_ATOMS: atom_id res chain seq x y z
N MET A 1 -14.45 -23.56 -7.01
CA MET A 1 -14.77 -22.66 -5.88
C MET A 1 -13.52 -21.93 -5.46
N ALA A 2 -13.62 -20.65 -5.08
CA ALA A 2 -12.48 -19.89 -4.56
C ALA A 2 -12.05 -20.40 -3.18
N SER A 3 -10.75 -20.32 -2.87
CA SER A 3 -10.21 -20.74 -1.56
C SER A 3 -10.72 -19.83 -0.45
N LYS A 4 -11.34 -20.40 0.59
CA LYS A 4 -11.82 -19.66 1.77
C LYS A 4 -10.70 -18.84 2.42
N LYS A 5 -9.48 -19.37 2.44
CA LYS A 5 -8.30 -18.67 2.99
C LYS A 5 -7.91 -17.46 2.15
N VAL A 6 -8.04 -17.55 0.83
CA VAL A 6 -7.74 -16.42 -0.08
C VAL A 6 -8.80 -15.33 0.06
N LEU A 7 -10.08 -15.70 0.17
CA LEU A 7 -11.16 -14.73 0.39
C LEU A 7 -10.96 -13.97 1.70
N GLN A 8 -10.60 -14.66 2.78
CA GLN A 8 -10.28 -14.01 4.06
C GLN A 8 -9.12 -13.01 3.94
N ILE A 9 -8.11 -13.30 3.13
CA ILE A 9 -7.02 -12.34 2.89
C ILE A 9 -7.55 -11.06 2.23
N PHE A 10 -8.47 -11.15 1.27
CA PHE A 10 -9.09 -9.96 0.68
C PHE A 10 -9.84 -9.13 1.72
N ASP A 11 -10.61 -9.78 2.61
CA ASP A 11 -11.31 -9.11 3.69
C ASP A 11 -10.31 -8.40 4.63
N ASP A 12 -9.21 -9.06 5.00
CA ASP A 12 -8.15 -8.48 5.81
C ASP A 12 -7.51 -7.26 5.14
N LEU A 13 -7.32 -7.28 3.80
CA LEU A 13 -6.75 -6.17 3.05
C LEU A 13 -7.67 -4.95 3.04
N ILE A 14 -8.98 -5.17 2.94
CA ILE A 14 -9.99 -4.10 2.99
C ILE A 14 -9.93 -3.41 4.36
N GLU A 15 -9.95 -4.18 5.45
CA GLU A 15 -9.89 -3.63 6.79
C GLU A 15 -8.54 -2.93 7.06
N LEU A 16 -7.44 -3.49 6.56
CA LEU A 16 -6.13 -2.87 6.65
C LEU A 16 -6.07 -1.52 5.91
N HIS A 17 -6.66 -1.43 4.71
CA HIS A 17 -6.73 -0.17 3.97
C HIS A 17 -7.56 0.87 4.73
N LYS A 18 -8.74 0.50 5.22
CA LYS A 18 -9.60 1.40 6.03
C LYS A 18 -8.90 1.88 7.28
N ALA A 19 -8.17 1.01 7.98
CA ALA A 19 -7.43 1.37 9.19
C ALA A 19 -6.34 2.40 8.89
N LYS A 20 -5.63 2.25 7.76
CA LYS A 20 -4.62 3.22 7.32
C LYS A 20 -5.23 4.55 6.88
N ASP A 21 -6.45 4.54 6.35
CA ASP A 21 -7.16 5.76 5.93
C ASP A 21 -7.78 6.52 7.11
N ALA A 22 -8.14 5.82 8.19
CA ALA A 22 -8.72 6.41 9.40
C ALA A 22 -7.79 7.43 10.08
N ASP A 23 -6.47 7.30 9.88
CA ASP A 23 -5.47 8.26 10.35
C ASP A 23 -5.47 9.58 9.55
N TYR A 24 -6.17 9.65 8.41
CA TYR A 24 -6.23 10.80 7.52
C TYR A 24 -7.64 11.39 7.49
N ALA A 25 -8.07 11.94 8.64
CA ALA A 25 -9.34 12.62 8.83
C ALA A 25 -9.42 13.93 8.01
N GLY A 26 -9.72 13.85 6.71
CA GLY A 26 -9.78 15.02 5.84
C GLY A 26 -10.59 14.88 4.55
N GLY A 27 -11.25 13.74 4.32
CA GLY A 27 -12.14 13.54 3.16
C GLY A 27 -11.47 13.03 1.87
N ASP A 28 -10.13 13.10 1.76
CA ASP A 28 -9.36 12.43 0.70
C ASP A 28 -8.46 11.34 1.31
N ALA A 29 -8.91 10.10 1.14
CA ALA A 29 -8.25 8.88 1.64
C ALA A 29 -6.81 8.71 1.13
N LEU A 30 -6.47 9.30 -0.02
CA LEU A 30 -5.14 9.16 -0.65
C LEU A 30 -4.30 10.44 -0.59
N SER A 31 -4.75 11.44 0.18
CA SER A 31 -4.10 12.75 0.30
C SER A 31 -2.63 12.67 0.71
N ASN A 32 -2.27 11.70 1.56
CA ASN A 32 -0.89 11.45 1.99
C ASN A 32 0.04 11.06 0.82
N PHE A 33 -0.47 10.44 -0.23
CA PHE A 33 0.29 10.12 -1.45
C PHE A 33 0.36 11.32 -2.40
N ARG A 34 -0.69 12.16 -2.44
CA ARG A 34 -0.72 13.39 -3.24
C ARG A 34 0.27 14.45 -2.78
N VAL A 35 0.75 14.38 -1.53
CA VAL A 35 1.84 15.25 -1.05
C VAL A 35 3.06 15.19 -1.96
N ALA A 36 3.34 14.05 -2.61
CA ALA A 36 4.44 13.90 -3.56
C ALA A 36 4.36 14.91 -4.73
N GLU A 37 3.16 15.34 -5.11
CA GLU A 37 2.93 16.24 -6.24
C GLU A 37 3.44 17.65 -5.95
N LYS A 38 3.47 18.05 -4.67
CA LYS A 38 4.12 19.31 -4.23
C LYS A 38 5.61 19.34 -4.55
N PHE A 39 6.22 18.18 -4.76
CA PHE A 39 7.63 18.01 -5.12
C PHE A 39 7.82 17.63 -6.60
N GLY A 40 6.78 17.79 -7.44
CA GLY A 40 6.83 17.44 -8.87
C GLY A 40 6.81 15.94 -9.15
N VAL A 41 6.49 15.11 -8.15
CA VAL A 41 6.39 13.65 -8.30
C VAL A 41 4.91 13.26 -8.36
N PRO A 42 4.42 12.66 -9.45
CA PRO A 42 3.04 12.17 -9.53
C PRO A 42 2.68 11.27 -8.34
N ALA A 43 1.47 11.42 -7.78
CA ALA A 43 1.06 10.71 -6.56
C ALA A 43 1.29 9.19 -6.63
N TRP A 44 0.94 8.55 -7.76
CA TRP A 44 1.14 7.10 -7.95
C TRP A 44 2.62 6.69 -7.91
N LYS A 45 3.55 7.55 -8.36
CA LYS A 45 4.99 7.30 -8.24
C LYS A 45 5.43 7.45 -6.79
N GLY A 46 4.90 8.45 -6.08
CA GLY A 46 5.12 8.60 -4.63
C GLY A 46 4.67 7.36 -3.85
N ALA A 47 3.48 6.84 -4.15
CA ALA A 47 2.98 5.59 -3.58
C ALA A 47 3.87 4.39 -3.94
N ALA A 48 4.34 4.28 -5.18
CA ALA A 48 5.25 3.21 -5.61
C ALA A 48 6.62 3.27 -4.92
N ILE A 49 7.14 4.47 -4.63
CA ILE A 49 8.37 4.64 -3.85
C ILE A 49 8.18 4.11 -2.42
N ARG A 50 7.08 4.49 -1.76
CA ARG A 50 6.75 3.99 -0.42
C ARG A 50 6.50 2.48 -0.39
N MET A 51 5.98 1.91 -1.48
CA MET A 51 5.88 0.45 -1.66
C MET A 51 7.27 -0.20 -1.70
N ALA A 52 8.28 0.46 -2.28
CA ALA A 52 9.65 -0.05 -2.31
C ALA A 52 10.26 -0.14 -0.90
N ASP A 53 9.90 0.76 0.01
CA ASP A 53 10.31 0.66 1.43
C ASP A 53 9.77 -0.62 2.07
N LYS A 54 8.51 -0.97 1.78
CA LYS A 54 7.88 -2.23 2.24
C LYS A 54 8.49 -3.45 1.59
N TRP A 55 8.89 -3.36 0.33
CA TRP A 55 9.62 -4.44 -0.35
C TRP A 55 10.99 -4.68 0.29
N SER A 56 11.73 -3.60 0.57
CA SER A 56 13.01 -3.67 1.28
C SER A 56 12.84 -4.33 2.66
N ARG A 57 11.77 -3.99 3.38
CA ARG A 57 11.39 -4.63 4.64
C ARG A 57 11.12 -6.13 4.47
N PHE A 58 10.35 -6.51 3.46
CA PHE A 58 10.07 -7.93 3.17
C PHE A 58 11.36 -8.71 2.89
N VAL A 59 12.26 -8.17 2.06
CA VAL A 59 13.58 -8.78 1.78
C VAL A 59 14.40 -8.92 3.07
N SER A 60 14.39 -7.90 3.93
CA SER A 60 15.08 -7.96 5.22
C SER A 60 14.52 -9.05 6.14
N LEU A 61 13.20 -9.27 6.16
CA LEU A 61 12.57 -10.29 6.99
C LEU A 61 12.83 -11.72 6.49
N MET A 62 13.08 -11.89 5.19
CA MET A 62 13.49 -13.17 4.59
C MET A 62 14.98 -13.52 4.81
N GLY A 63 15.80 -12.56 5.24
CA GLY A 63 17.24 -12.74 5.45
C GLY A 63 17.59 -13.72 6.59
N VAL A 64 18.82 -14.25 6.54
CA VAL A 64 19.33 -15.34 7.42
C VAL A 64 19.28 -14.99 8.92
N GLU A 65 19.36 -13.72 9.27
CA GLU A 65 19.33 -13.27 10.67
C GLU A 65 17.90 -13.20 11.27
N GLY A 66 16.87 -13.42 10.46
CA GLY A 66 15.47 -13.25 10.87
C GLY A 66 15.12 -11.80 11.21
N PRO A 67 13.89 -11.55 11.69
CA PRO A 67 13.46 -10.20 12.04
C PRO A 67 14.29 -9.62 13.18
N ARG A 68 15.09 -8.58 12.93
CA ARG A 68 15.75 -7.79 13.99
C ARG A 68 14.75 -6.98 14.83
N VAL A 69 13.54 -6.76 14.31
CA VAL A 69 12.46 -6.00 14.94
C VAL A 69 11.27 -6.93 15.08
N LYS A 70 10.85 -7.17 16.34
CA LYS A 70 9.83 -8.15 16.74
C LYS A 70 8.40 -7.79 16.31
N GLU A 71 8.15 -6.53 15.98
CA GLU A 71 6.79 -5.98 15.91
C GLU A 71 6.11 -6.17 14.55
N GLU A 72 6.82 -6.55 13.48
CA GLU A 72 6.24 -6.62 12.14
C GLU A 72 6.47 -8.01 11.53
N SER A 73 5.39 -8.74 11.24
CA SER A 73 5.46 -10.07 10.65
C SER A 73 5.66 -10.04 9.12
N ILE A 74 6.12 -11.15 8.54
CA ILE A 74 6.19 -11.32 7.08
C ILE A 74 4.80 -11.19 6.46
N ASP A 75 3.78 -11.76 7.11
CA ASP A 75 2.40 -11.74 6.63
C ASP A 75 1.83 -10.30 6.60
N ASP A 76 2.09 -9.51 7.64
CA ASP A 76 1.69 -8.10 7.68
C ASP A 76 2.39 -7.28 6.59
N THR A 77 3.68 -7.55 6.36
CA THR A 77 4.46 -6.88 5.32
C THR A 77 3.94 -7.22 3.91
N LEU A 78 3.55 -8.48 3.68
CA LEU A 78 2.93 -8.91 2.43
C LEU A 78 1.56 -8.26 2.21
N LYS A 79 0.76 -8.14 3.27
CA LYS A 79 -0.53 -7.41 3.23
C LYS A 79 -0.32 -5.93 2.91
N ASP A 80 0.67 -5.28 3.53
CA ASP A 80 1.07 -3.90 3.22
C ASP A 80 1.44 -3.76 1.74
N LEU A 81 2.25 -4.66 1.20
CA LEU A 81 2.63 -4.67 -0.22
C LEU A 81 1.40 -4.78 -1.14
N ALA A 82 0.45 -5.67 -0.81
CA ALA A 82 -0.78 -5.82 -1.58
C ALA A 82 -1.65 -4.56 -1.54
N VAL A 83 -1.84 -3.95 -0.36
CA VAL A 83 -2.58 -2.68 -0.22
C VAL A 83 -1.91 -1.57 -1.03
N TYR A 84 -0.59 -1.43 -0.94
CA TYR A 84 0.14 -0.40 -1.70
C TYR A 84 0.05 -0.61 -3.22
N ALA A 85 0.06 -1.85 -3.71
CA ALA A 85 -0.16 -2.14 -5.12
C ALA A 85 -1.56 -1.69 -5.58
N ILE A 86 -2.59 -1.90 -4.75
CA ILE A 86 -3.97 -1.45 -5.02
C ILE A 86 -4.05 0.08 -5.03
N ILE A 87 -3.41 0.76 -4.07
CA ILE A 87 -3.33 2.23 -4.02
C ILE A 87 -2.65 2.81 -5.26
N VAL A 88 -1.52 2.22 -5.69
CA VAL A 88 -0.84 2.63 -6.91
C VAL A 88 -1.76 2.46 -8.13
N LEU A 89 -2.53 1.37 -8.19
CA LEU A 89 -3.48 1.13 -9.27
C LEU A 89 -4.59 2.19 -9.28
N ALA A 90 -5.16 2.53 -8.12
CA ALA A 90 -6.20 3.56 -7.98
C ALA A 90 -5.69 4.93 -8.46
N LEU A 91 -4.54 5.40 -7.93
CA LEU A 91 -3.94 6.68 -8.33
C LEU A 91 -3.53 6.73 -9.81
N ARG A 92 -3.17 5.59 -10.40
CA ARG A 92 -2.90 5.50 -11.85
C ARG A 92 -4.18 5.56 -12.68
N GLY A 93 -5.29 5.06 -12.14
CA GLY A 93 -6.63 5.10 -12.75
C GLY A 93 -7.13 6.53 -12.89
N GLU A 94 -7.11 7.29 -11.80
CA GLU A 94 -7.52 8.71 -11.76
C GLU A 94 -6.83 9.53 -12.86
N ARG A 95 -5.51 9.38 -13.03
CA ARG A 95 -4.76 10.10 -14.07
C ARG A 95 -5.22 9.79 -15.50
N LYS A 96 -5.70 8.57 -15.77
CA LYS A 96 -6.19 8.24 -17.12
C LYS A 96 -7.52 8.96 -17.41
N GLU A 97 -8.35 9.14 -16.39
CA GLU A 97 -9.60 9.89 -16.47
C GLU A 97 -9.30 11.39 -16.66
N ASP A 98 -8.29 11.92 -15.97
CA ASP A 98 -7.85 13.32 -16.10
C ASP A 98 -7.25 13.67 -17.49
N ILE A 99 -6.73 12.68 -18.23
CA ILE A 99 -6.15 12.87 -19.58
C ILE A 99 -7.19 12.60 -20.68
N ALA A 100 -8.33 12.00 -20.33
CA ALA A 100 -9.41 11.67 -21.26
C ALA A 100 -10.46 12.78 -21.40
N LEU A 101 -10.25 13.94 -20.75
CA LEU A 101 -11.02 15.19 -20.88
C LEU A 101 -10.23 16.22 -21.71
#